data_AF-A0A6J7HP00-F1
#
_entry.id   AF-A0A6J7HP00-F1
#
_cell.length_a   1.000
_cell.length_b   1.000
_cell.length_c   1.000
_cell.angle_alpha   90.00
_cell.angle_beta   90.00
_cell.angle_gamma   90.00
#
_symmetry.space_group_name_H-M   'P 1'
#
loop_
_entity.id
_entity.type
_entity.pdbx_description
1 polymer ?
#
loop_
_entity_poly.entity_id
_entity_poly.type
_entity_poly.pdbx_seq_one_letter_code
_entity_poly.pdbx_strand_id
1 'polypeptide(L)'
;MNSDYTPQECALANIIHLGLTAAGVNPTRQSYIDAVLNLGEVPLALAGGGTGKFAPGKPFAANALHTVRITAAALDTAPDANGLYNGCAAPVNCGVVVGDWTPIS
;
A
#
# COMPACT_ATOMS: atom_id res chain seq x y z
N MET A 1 18.21 21.41 5.18
CA MET A 1 18.82 20.44 4.25
C MET A 1 17.67 19.69 3.61
N ASN A 2 17.27 20.07 2.39
CA ASN A 2 16.29 19.31 1.64
C ASN A 2 17.08 18.35 0.74
N SER A 3 16.82 17.06 0.89
CA SER A 3 17.37 16.02 0.01
C SER A 3 16.77 16.22 -1.39
N ASP A 4 17.60 16.16 -2.44
CA ASP A 4 17.14 16.16 -3.83
C ASP A 4 16.44 14.83 -4.22
N TYR A 5 16.55 13.80 -3.36
CA TYR A 5 15.81 12.56 -3.50
C TYR A 5 14.39 12.70 -2.98
N THR A 6 13.41 12.16 -3.71
CA THR A 6 12.04 12.08 -3.22
C THR A 6 12.00 11.17 -1.98
N PRO A 7 11.02 11.35 -1.07
CA PRO A 7 10.91 10.54 0.13
C PRO A 7 10.91 9.02 -0.15
N GLN A 8 10.40 8.60 -1.30
CA GLN A 8 10.40 7.21 -1.74
C GLN A 8 11.81 6.66 -1.94
N GLU A 9 12.70 7.40 -2.62
CA GLU A 9 14.07 6.91 -2.83
C GLU A 9 14.86 6.85 -1.53
N CYS A 10 14.62 7.78 -0.59
CA CYS A 10 15.20 7.70 0.75
C CYS A 10 14.77 6.42 1.48
N ALA A 11 13.49 6.05 1.39
CA ALA A 11 12.99 4.81 2.00
C ALA A 11 13.62 3.57 1.34
N LEU A 12 13.71 3.53 0.01
CA LEU A 12 14.32 2.41 -0.72
C LEU A 12 15.82 2.27 -0.39
N ALA A 13 16.56 3.39 -0.35
CA ALA A 13 17.97 3.39 0.05
C ALA A 13 18.17 2.88 1.48
N ASN A 14 17.28 3.24 2.40
CA ASN A 14 17.30 2.74 3.78
C ASN A 14 17.06 1.22 3.83
N ILE A 15 16.11 0.68 3.05
CA ILE A 15 15.86 -0.78 2.99
C ILE A 15 17.09 -1.51 2.47
N ILE A 16 17.73 -0.98 1.42
CA ILE A 16 18.97 -1.56 0.88
C ILE A 16 20.07 -1.56 1.94
N HIS A 17 20.24 -0.45 2.65
CA HIS A 17 21.20 -0.33 3.75
C HIS A 17 20.94 -1.39 4.84
N LEU A 18 19.70 -1.46 5.34
CA LEU A 18 19.31 -2.44 6.36
C LEU A 18 19.54 -3.88 5.90
N GLY A 19 19.17 -4.21 4.66
CA GLY A 19 19.36 -5.54 4.08
C GLY A 19 20.83 -5.91 3.94
N LEU A 20 21.68 -5.00 3.47
CA LEU A 20 23.13 -5.22 3.36
C LEU A 20 23.79 -5.37 4.74
N THR A 21 23.40 -4.54 5.71
CA THR A 21 23.89 -4.63 7.09
C THR A 21 23.50 -5.98 7.73
N ALA A 22 22.25 -6.42 7.54
CA ALA A 22 21.78 -7.68 8.07
C ALA A 22 22.38 -8.91 7.35
N ALA A 23 22.74 -8.80 6.07
CA ALA A 23 23.40 -9.86 5.32
C ALA A 23 24.87 -10.10 5.75
N GLY A 24 25.49 -9.14 6.44
CA GLY A 24 26.83 -9.27 7.00
C GLY A 24 27.97 -9.10 6.00
N VAL A 25 29.14 -9.65 6.32
CA VAL A 25 30.37 -9.48 5.54
C VAL A 25 30.31 -10.32 4.26
N ASN A 26 30.75 -9.74 3.14
CA ASN A 26 30.73 -10.35 1.80
C ASN A 26 29.33 -10.83 1.38
N PRO A 27 28.33 -9.93 1.33
CA PRO A 27 26.96 -10.32 1.03
C PRO A 27 26.87 -10.92 -0.38
N THR A 28 26.21 -12.06 -0.47
CA THR A 28 25.73 -12.62 -1.74
C THR A 28 24.33 -12.09 -2.04
N ARG A 29 23.88 -12.26 -3.30
CA ARG A 29 22.49 -11.98 -3.67
C ARG A 29 21.50 -12.74 -2.77
N GLN A 30 21.78 -14.00 -2.47
CA GLN A 30 20.89 -14.84 -1.68
C GLN A 30 20.83 -14.37 -0.23
N SER A 31 21.98 -14.16 0.43
CA SER A 31 22.02 -13.65 1.80
C SER A 31 21.37 -12.27 1.94
N TYR A 32 21.48 -11.42 0.92
CA TYR A 32 20.78 -10.13 0.91
C TYR A 32 19.26 -10.30 0.83
N ILE A 33 18.77 -11.16 -0.06
CA ILE A 33 17.33 -11.43 -0.18
C ILE A 33 16.81 -12.03 1.13
N ASP A 34 17.50 -13.02 1.70
CA ASP A 34 17.11 -13.65 2.96
C ASP A 34 17.11 -12.64 4.11
N ALA A 35 18.08 -11.73 4.16
CA ALA A 35 18.14 -10.66 5.14
C ALA A 35 16.96 -9.68 4.99
N VAL A 36 16.68 -9.21 3.76
CA VAL A 36 15.56 -8.30 3.48
C VAL A 36 14.22 -8.94 3.87
N LEU A 37 14.00 -10.21 3.54
CA LEU A 37 12.77 -10.93 3.90
C LEU A 37 12.59 -11.10 5.41
N ASN A 38 13.67 -10.97 6.19
CA ASN A 38 13.66 -11.05 7.65
C ASN A 38 13.72 -9.69 8.36
N LEU A 39 13.73 -8.55 7.64
CA LEU A 39 13.72 -7.21 8.25
C LEU A 39 12.44 -6.91 9.04
N GLY A 40 11.33 -7.57 8.73
CA GLY A 40 10.04 -7.27 9.33
C GLY A 40 9.48 -5.93 8.85
N GLU A 41 8.94 -5.13 9.76
CA GLU A 41 8.37 -3.82 9.43
C GLU A 41 9.46 -2.78 9.19
N VAL A 42 9.34 -2.07 8.07
CA VAL A 42 10.25 -1.00 7.67
C VAL A 42 9.48 0.29 7.35
N PRO A 43 10.08 1.47 7.56
CA PRO A 43 9.51 2.72 7.08
C PRO A 43 9.44 2.76 5.55
N LEU A 44 8.29 3.12 5.01
CA LEU A 44 8.07 3.27 3.58
C LEU A 44 7.29 4.56 3.33
N ALA A 45 8.00 5.60 2.91
CA ALA A 45 7.35 6.87 2.57
C ALA A 45 6.31 6.65 1.46
N LEU A 46 5.23 7.42 1.48
CA LEU A 46 4.11 7.36 0.53
C LEU A 46 3.29 6.05 0.50
N ALA A 47 3.69 5.01 1.25
CA ALA A 47 2.83 3.85 1.48
C ALA A 47 1.68 4.20 2.43
N GLY A 48 0.54 3.53 2.26
CA GLY A 48 -0.58 3.63 3.21
C GLY A 48 -0.13 3.23 4.61
N GLY A 49 -0.18 4.17 5.56
CA GLY A 49 0.30 3.97 6.93
C GLY A 49 1.80 4.24 7.16
N GLY A 50 2.56 4.59 6.12
CA GLY A 50 3.97 5.00 6.24
C GLY A 50 4.97 3.88 6.54
N THR A 51 4.50 2.63 6.63
CA THR A 51 5.31 1.44 6.87
C THR A 51 4.90 0.29 5.95
N GLY A 52 5.79 -0.68 5.81
CA GLY A 52 5.51 -1.93 5.10
C GLY A 52 6.33 -3.07 5.69
N LYS A 53 5.76 -4.27 5.75
CA LYS A 53 6.42 -5.44 6.34
C LYS A 53 6.93 -6.39 5.27
N PHE A 54 8.19 -6.79 5.37
CA PHE A 54 8.73 -7.99 4.71
C PHE A 54 8.51 -9.23 5.58
N ALA A 55 8.37 -10.38 4.94
CA ALA A 55 8.34 -11.68 5.62
C ALA A 55 8.85 -12.79 4.69
N PRO A 56 9.27 -13.95 5.21
CA PRO A 56 9.55 -15.13 4.38
C PRO A 56 8.36 -15.46 3.48
N GLY A 57 8.61 -15.62 2.17
CA GLY A 57 7.56 -15.84 1.17
C GLY A 57 6.78 -14.58 0.74
N LYS A 58 7.08 -13.41 1.32
CA LYS A 58 6.44 -12.12 1.03
C LYS A 58 7.48 -11.08 0.59
N PRO A 59 7.88 -11.06 -0.70
CA PRO A 59 8.99 -10.22 -1.20
C PRO A 59 8.60 -8.76 -1.47
N PHE A 60 7.61 -8.23 -0.76
CA PHE A 60 7.12 -6.86 -0.92
C PHE A 60 6.82 -6.25 0.45
N ALA A 61 7.23 -5.00 0.65
CA ALA A 61 6.97 -4.25 1.87
C ALA A 61 5.62 -3.56 1.81
N ALA A 62 4.56 -4.30 2.11
CA ALA A 62 3.20 -3.78 2.23
C ALA A 62 2.47 -4.47 3.38
N ASN A 63 1.63 -3.72 4.08
CA ASN A 63 0.83 -4.22 5.20
C ASN A 63 -0.62 -4.51 4.81
N ALA A 64 -1.14 -3.79 3.82
CA ALA A 64 -2.50 -3.92 3.32
C ALA A 64 -2.56 -3.64 1.82
N LEU A 65 -3.56 -4.19 1.15
CA LEU A 65 -3.93 -3.83 -0.22
C LEU A 65 -5.09 -2.84 -0.18
N HIS A 66 -4.98 -1.78 -0.98
CA HIS A 66 -6.12 -0.91 -1.23
C HIS A 66 -7.02 -1.59 -2.27
N THR A 67 -8.22 -1.96 -1.85
CA THR A 67 -9.24 -2.56 -2.70
C THR A 67 -10.24 -1.48 -3.09
N VAL A 68 -10.52 -1.38 -4.39
CA VAL A 68 -11.53 -0.46 -4.92
C VAL A 68 -12.57 -1.30 -5.64
N ARG A 69 -13.82 -1.22 -5.18
CA ARG A 69 -14.96 -1.88 -5.81
C ARG A 69 -15.98 -0.85 -6.24
N ILE A 70 -16.63 -1.11 -7.37
CA ILE A 70 -17.80 -0.35 -7.81
C ILE A 70 -19.02 -1.21 -7.48
N THR A 71 -19.86 -0.72 -6.57
CA THR A 71 -21.11 -1.36 -6.21
C THR A 71 -22.28 -0.55 -6.76
N ALA A 72 -23.38 -1.19 -7.15
CA ALA A 72 -24.60 -0.44 -7.46
C ALA A 72 -25.06 0.34 -6.21
N ALA A 73 -25.60 1.54 -6.40
CA ALA A 73 -26.30 2.24 -5.32
C ALA A 73 -27.45 1.37 -4.80
N ALA A 74 -27.65 1.35 -3.49
CA ALA A 74 -28.75 0.61 -2.90
C ALA A 74 -30.08 1.16 -3.44
N LEU A 75 -31.07 0.29 -3.69
CA LEU A 75 -32.34 0.68 -4.29
C LEU A 75 -33.15 1.65 -3.43
N ASP A 76 -32.86 1.70 -2.12
CA ASP A 76 -33.47 2.56 -1.12
C ASP A 76 -32.67 3.86 -0.86
N THR A 77 -31.60 4.11 -1.64
CA THR A 77 -30.85 5.36 -1.55
C THR A 77 -31.76 6.54 -1.90
N ALA A 78 -31.97 7.46 -0.96
CA ALA A 78 -32.71 8.70 -1.22
C ALA A 78 -31.93 9.63 -2.17
N PRO A 79 -32.61 10.35 -3.08
CA PRO A 79 -31.95 11.36 -3.90
C PRO A 79 -31.46 12.54 -3.05
N ASP A 80 -30.37 13.17 -3.49
CA ASP A 80 -29.83 14.39 -2.89
C ASP A 80 -30.71 15.63 -3.19
N ALA A 81 -30.30 16.80 -2.69
CA ALA A 81 -31.04 18.05 -2.88
C ALA A 81 -31.21 18.47 -4.36
N ASN A 82 -30.42 17.90 -5.28
CA ASN A 82 -30.52 18.13 -6.72
C ASN A 82 -31.32 17.02 -7.44
N GLY A 83 -31.91 16.07 -6.71
CA GLY A 83 -32.64 14.94 -7.28
C GLY A 83 -31.74 13.82 -7.81
N LEU A 84 -30.45 13.81 -7.47
CA LEU A 84 -29.48 12.84 -7.97
C LEU A 84 -29.17 11.76 -6.94
N TYR A 85 -28.81 10.57 -7.41
CA TYR A 85 -28.38 9.44 -6.60
C TYR A 85 -26.86 9.36 -6.72
N ASN A 86 -26.11 9.95 -5.78
CA ASN A 86 -24.64 10.01 -5.83
C ASN A 86 -24.08 10.52 -7.18
N GLY A 87 -24.71 11.57 -7.74
CA GLY A 87 -24.34 12.16 -9.03
C GLY A 87 -25.01 11.56 -10.27
N CYS A 88 -25.84 10.52 -10.12
CA CYS A 88 -26.55 9.87 -11.24
C CYS A 88 -28.06 10.18 -11.25
N ALA A 89 -28.71 10.05 -12.42
CA ALA A 89 -30.14 10.27 -12.57
C ALA A 89 -31.04 9.14 -12.00
N ALA A 90 -30.50 7.94 -11.77
CA ALA A 90 -31.24 6.81 -11.21
C ALA A 90 -30.30 5.88 -10.38
N PRO A 91 -30.79 5.24 -9.30
CA PRO A 91 -29.96 4.37 -8.44
C PRO A 91 -29.38 3.17 -9.19
N VAL A 92 -30.19 2.54 -10.05
CA VAL A 92 -29.84 1.32 -10.81
C VAL A 92 -28.67 1.51 -11.77
N ASN A 93 -28.39 2.75 -12.17
CA ASN A 93 -27.32 3.11 -13.08
C ASN A 93 -26.13 3.78 -12.38
N CYS A 94 -26.17 3.88 -11.04
CA CYS A 94 -25.12 4.57 -10.30
C CYS A 94 -24.15 3.60 -9.64
N GLY A 95 -22.90 3.64 -10.08
CA GLY A 95 -21.79 2.96 -9.42
C GLY A 95 -21.27 3.79 -8.26
N VAL A 96 -21.36 3.26 -7.05
CA VAL A 96 -20.71 3.80 -5.86
C VAL A 96 -19.31 3.19 -5.76
N VAL A 97 -18.30 4.04 -5.77
CA VAL A 97 -16.91 3.62 -5.53
C VAL A 97 -16.72 3.44 -4.04
N VAL A 98 -16.42 2.22 -3.62
CA VAL A 98 -16.08 1.89 -2.24
C VAL A 98 -14.60 1.49 -2.20
N GLY A 99 -13.81 2.26 -1.46
CA GLY A 99 -12.42 1.93 -1.14
C GLY A 99 -12.34 1.27 0.23
N ASP A 100 -11.54 0.21 0.35
CA ASP A 100 -11.28 -0.48 1.61
C ASP A 100 -9.82 -0.96 1.68
N TRP A 101 -9.29 -1.14 2.88
CA TRP A 101 -7.94 -1.63 3.13
C TRP A 101 -7.99 -3.05 3.69
N THR A 102 -7.53 -4.01 2.90
CA THR A 102 -7.47 -5.42 3.33
C THR A 102 -6.06 -5.78 3.80
N PRO A 103 -5.86 -6.20 5.06
CA PRO A 103 -4.55 -6.64 5.54
C PRO A 103 -3.98 -7.79 4.70
N ILE A 104 -2.67 -7.76 4.46
CA ILE A 104 -1.97 -8.86 3.79
C ILE A 104 -1.44 -9.81 4.87
N SER A 105 -1.95 -11.05 4.86
CA SER A 105 -1.48 -12.15 5.71
C SER A 105 -0.07 -12.60 5.37
#